data_AF-A0A5R8MDG1-F1
#
_entry.id   AF-A0A5R8MDG1-F1
#
_cell.length_a   1.000
_cell.length_b   1.000
_cell.length_c   1.000
_cell.angle_alpha   90.00
_cell.angle_beta   90.00
_cell.angle_gamma   90.00
#
_symmetry.space_group_name_H-M   'P 1'
#
loop_
_entity.id
_entity.type
_entity.pdbx_description
1 polymer ?
#
loop_
_entity_poly.entity_id
_entity_poly.type
_entity_poly.pdbx_seq_one_letter_code
_entity_poly.pdbx_strand_id
1 'polypeptide(L)'
;MRGHQCWSCRSDKIAGALRLDADEALASMLEKALEPLTPYPGGTYIPWKSRCMVCETVLDPGPMLHNIRAGRGGCSTCARRGIDPAQPGYLYLVVHDGHQVLKWGIANLEQRVSQHVSQGWKQVARWDFELTRDAWAFERQIKAWVRGQGIPRALRADQMKYGGHTETALLTDISVADLKRYVESMTGRNV
;
A
#
# COMPACT_ATOMS: atom_id res chain seq x y z
N MET A 1 49.17 28.80 -13.68
CA MET A 1 48.11 29.67 -13.14
C MET A 1 47.13 28.80 -12.36
N ARG A 2 47.05 28.91 -11.04
CA ARG A 2 46.09 28.15 -10.22
C ARG A 2 44.79 28.97 -10.19
N GLY A 3 43.76 28.49 -10.88
CA GLY A 3 42.44 29.16 -10.90
C GLY A 3 41.85 29.23 -9.50
N HIS A 4 41.76 30.43 -8.94
CA HIS A 4 41.08 30.67 -7.68
C HIS A 4 39.56 30.54 -7.93
N GLN A 5 38.93 29.48 -7.42
CA GLN A 5 37.47 29.38 -7.48
C GLN A 5 36.87 30.45 -6.55
N CYS A 6 36.08 31.35 -7.12
CA CYS A 6 35.43 32.42 -6.38
C CYS A 6 34.43 31.85 -5.34
N TRP A 7 34.29 32.47 -4.17
CA TRP A 7 33.44 31.96 -3.09
C TRP A 7 31.97 31.84 -3.51
N SER A 8 31.44 32.79 -4.30
CA SER A 8 30.08 32.70 -4.87
C SER A 8 29.92 31.52 -5.84
N CYS A 9 30.88 31.33 -6.75
CA CYS A 9 30.93 30.21 -7.68
C CYS A 9 30.89 28.84 -6.93
N ARG A 10 31.53 28.76 -5.76
CA ARG A 10 31.53 27.57 -4.92
C ARG A 10 30.19 27.38 -4.20
N SER A 11 29.62 28.45 -3.65
CA SER A 11 28.31 28.42 -2.97
C SER A 11 27.19 27.99 -3.92
N ASP A 12 27.17 28.52 -5.15
CA ASP A 12 26.16 28.17 -6.16
C ASP A 12 26.27 26.71 -6.58
N LYS A 13 27.49 26.18 -6.76
CA LYS A 13 27.73 24.76 -7.04
C LYS A 13 27.25 23.87 -5.90
N ILE A 14 27.51 24.25 -4.65
CA ILE A 14 27.06 23.49 -3.47
C ILE A 14 25.52 23.50 -3.39
N ALA A 15 24.89 24.65 -3.58
CA ALA A 15 23.42 24.77 -3.59
C ALA A 15 22.80 23.94 -4.73
N GLY A 16 23.42 23.93 -5.91
CA GLY A 16 23.01 23.08 -7.02
C GLY A 16 23.11 21.59 -6.70
N ALA A 17 24.22 21.15 -6.11
CA ALA A 17 24.42 19.76 -5.70
C ALA A 17 23.41 19.32 -4.61
N LEU A 18 23.13 20.18 -3.62
CA LEU A 18 22.14 19.89 -2.57
C LEU A 18 20.71 19.78 -3.14
N ARG A 19 20.37 20.57 -4.16
CA ARG A 19 19.08 20.45 -4.85
C ARG A 19 18.95 19.13 -5.59
N LEU A 20 19.96 18.76 -6.37
CA LEU A 20 20.00 17.45 -7.05
C LEU A 20 19.88 16.29 -6.06
N ASP A 21 20.59 16.35 -4.93
CA ASP A 21 20.50 15.32 -3.88
C ASP A 21 19.09 15.25 -3.26
N ALA A 22 18.42 16.39 -3.05
CA ALA A 22 17.04 16.42 -2.57
C ALA A 22 16.04 15.82 -3.59
N ASP A 23 16.22 16.10 -4.88
CA ASP A 23 15.38 15.55 -5.95
C ASP A 23 15.57 14.02 -6.08
N GLU A 24 16.81 13.54 -6.02
CA GLU A 24 17.14 12.10 -6.01
C GLU A 24 16.61 11.39 -4.75
N ALA A 25 16.69 12.06 -3.60
CA ALA A 25 16.13 11.58 -2.35
C ALA A 25 14.60 11.43 -2.45
N LEU A 26 13.91 12.44 -3.02
CA LEU A 26 12.47 12.40 -3.26
C LEU A 26 12.09 11.25 -4.20
N ALA A 27 12.80 11.10 -5.32
CA ALA A 27 12.56 10.02 -6.27
C ALA A 27 12.67 8.63 -5.61
N SER A 28 13.68 8.43 -4.77
CA SER A 28 13.87 7.18 -4.02
C SER A 28 12.68 6.85 -3.09
N MET A 29 12.09 7.87 -2.46
CA MET A 29 10.91 7.69 -1.58
C MET A 29 9.66 7.36 -2.41
N LEU A 30 9.45 8.08 -3.51
CA LEU A 30 8.29 7.87 -4.40
C LEU A 30 8.31 6.49 -5.05
N GLU A 31 9.48 5.96 -5.42
CA GLU A 31 9.63 4.60 -5.93
C GLU A 31 9.12 3.55 -4.94
N LYS A 32 9.31 3.79 -3.64
CA LYS A 32 8.78 2.95 -2.55
C LYS A 32 7.37 3.32 -2.09
N ALA A 33 6.64 4.07 -2.92
CA ALA A 33 5.29 4.53 -2.64
C ALA A 33 5.18 5.35 -1.34
N LEU A 34 6.19 6.16 -1.04
CA LEU A 34 6.23 7.05 0.11
C LEU A 34 6.29 8.50 -0.38
N GLU A 35 5.29 9.28 0.01
CA GLU A 35 5.22 10.71 -0.24
C GLU A 35 5.78 11.46 0.99
N PRO A 36 6.95 12.12 0.90
CA PRO A 36 7.45 12.91 2.01
C PRO A 36 6.53 14.08 2.34
N LEU A 37 6.30 14.32 3.64
CA LEU A 37 5.44 15.42 4.12
C LEU A 37 6.23 16.64 4.62
N THR A 38 7.56 16.53 4.64
CA THR A 38 8.48 17.60 5.02
C THR A 38 9.59 17.70 3.96
N PRO A 39 10.31 18.83 3.86
CA PRO A 39 11.50 18.92 3.02
C PRO A 39 12.54 17.85 3.38
N TYR A 40 13.43 17.54 2.42
CA TYR A 40 14.51 16.58 2.63
C TYR A 40 15.35 17.01 3.86
N PRO A 41 15.53 16.13 4.88
CA PRO A 41 16.22 16.50 6.11
C PRO A 41 17.74 16.72 5.95
N GLY A 42 18.28 16.63 4.73
CA GLY A 42 19.70 16.88 4.46
C GLY A 42 20.63 15.72 4.82
N GLY A 43 20.09 14.51 5.02
CA GLY A 43 20.89 13.32 5.31
C GLY A 43 20.13 12.01 5.12
N THR A 44 20.87 10.93 4.81
CA THR A 44 20.29 9.62 4.51
C THR A 44 19.91 8.80 5.74
N TYR A 45 20.50 9.11 6.91
CA TYR A 45 20.27 8.41 8.18
C TYR A 45 19.25 9.12 9.09
N ILE A 46 18.62 10.20 8.61
CA ILE A 46 17.60 10.94 9.35
C ILE A 46 16.22 10.40 8.96
N PRO A 47 15.35 10.06 9.93
CA PRO A 47 13.97 9.68 9.63
C PRO A 47 13.24 10.77 8.86
N TRP A 48 12.62 10.43 7.74
CA TRP A 48 11.92 11.40 6.90
C TRP A 48 10.42 11.18 6.95
N LYS A 49 9.71 12.07 7.67
CA LYS A 49 8.26 12.03 7.82
C LYS A 49 7.57 11.93 6.47
N SER A 50 6.80 10.86 6.29
CA SER A 50 6.22 10.52 4.98
C SER A 50 4.84 9.90 5.15
N ARG A 51 3.99 10.09 4.15
CA ARG A 51 2.73 9.37 3.97
C ARG A 51 2.97 8.18 3.07
N CYS A 52 2.53 7.00 3.49
CA CYS A 52 2.48 5.86 2.60
C CYS A 52 1.38 6.09 1.55
N MET A 53 1.71 6.12 0.25
CA MET A 53 0.72 6.27 -0.83
C MET A 53 -0.11 5.00 -1.02
N VAL A 54 0.37 3.87 -0.48
CA VAL A 54 -0.41 2.64 -0.36
C VAL A 54 -1.36 2.81 0.82
N CYS A 55 -0.91 2.64 2.06
CA CYS A 55 -1.82 2.53 3.19
C CYS A 55 -2.32 3.85 3.82
N GLU A 56 -1.95 5.00 3.24
CA GLU A 56 -2.21 6.37 3.71
C GLU A 56 -1.75 6.69 5.14
N THR A 57 -1.08 5.74 5.80
CA THR A 57 -0.54 5.95 7.14
C THR A 57 0.56 7.00 7.05
N VAL A 58 0.44 8.04 7.88
CA VAL A 58 1.52 8.98 8.15
C VAL A 58 2.53 8.30 9.07
N LEU A 59 3.76 8.18 8.59
CA LEU A 59 4.89 7.59 9.30
C LEU A 59 5.68 8.71 9.95
N ASP A 60 5.62 8.75 11.28
CA ASP A 60 6.31 9.75 12.10
C ASP A 60 6.81 9.07 13.41
N PRO A 61 8.11 8.78 13.55
CA PRO A 61 9.17 9.04 12.58
C PRO A 61 9.01 8.18 11.31
N GLY A 62 9.35 8.76 10.16
CA GLY A 62 9.27 8.09 8.87
C GLY A 62 10.47 7.21 8.54
N PRO A 63 10.50 6.57 7.36
CA PRO A 63 11.62 5.74 6.95
C PRO A 63 12.87 6.59 6.66
N MET A 64 14.04 5.98 6.83
CA MET A 64 15.32 6.60 6.50
C MET A 64 15.69 6.28 5.05
N LEU A 65 16.21 7.27 4.33
CA LEU A 65 16.60 7.11 2.93
C LEU A 65 17.68 6.04 2.73
N HIS A 66 18.59 5.85 3.70
CA HIS A 66 19.58 4.78 3.63
C HIS A 66 18.93 3.39 3.56
N ASN A 67 17.87 3.14 4.34
CA ASN A 67 17.14 1.88 4.35
C ASN A 67 16.35 1.69 3.06
N ILE A 68 15.75 2.78 2.56
CA ILE A 68 15.02 2.80 1.29
C ILE A 68 15.94 2.38 0.14
N ARG A 69 17.11 3.04 0.01
CA ARG A 69 18.12 2.71 -1.01
C ARG A 69 18.72 1.32 -0.84
N ALA A 70 18.82 0.82 0.40
CA ALA A 70 19.27 -0.55 0.69
C ALA A 70 18.19 -1.63 0.47
N GLY A 71 16.98 -1.27 0.04
CA GLY A 71 15.87 -2.20 -0.17
C GLY A 71 15.26 -2.78 1.12
N ARG A 72 15.61 -2.25 2.29
CA ARG A 72 15.11 -2.68 3.61
C ARG A 72 14.11 -1.71 4.23
N GLY A 73 13.92 -0.55 3.60
CA GLY A 73 13.01 0.51 4.02
C GLY A 73 11.66 0.43 3.33
N GLY A 74 10.66 1.09 3.92
CA GLY A 74 9.31 1.15 3.40
C GLY A 74 8.31 1.54 4.48
N CYS A 75 7.03 1.32 4.19
CA CYS A 75 5.99 1.50 5.19
C CYS A 75 5.96 0.34 6.20
N SER A 76 6.23 0.62 7.46
CA SER A 76 6.21 -0.38 8.54
C SER A 76 4.84 -1.05 8.72
N THR A 77 3.74 -0.33 8.47
CA THR A 77 2.37 -0.88 8.50
C THR A 77 2.15 -1.89 7.37
N CYS A 78 2.63 -1.60 6.15
CA CYS A 78 2.53 -2.52 5.03
C CYS A 78 3.42 -3.76 5.23
N ALA A 79 4.65 -3.56 5.72
CA ALA A 79 5.56 -4.66 6.04
C ALA A 79 4.95 -5.64 7.05
N ARG A 80 4.29 -5.15 8.12
CA ARG A 80 3.55 -6.00 9.08
C ARG A 80 2.41 -6.81 8.45
N ARG A 81 1.83 -6.33 7.34
CA ARG A 81 0.77 -7.02 6.59
C ARG A 81 1.35 -7.97 5.53
N GLY A 82 2.66 -8.02 5.36
CA GLY A 82 3.33 -8.78 4.29
C GLY A 82 3.11 -8.17 2.91
N ILE A 83 2.93 -6.84 2.83
CA ILE A 83 2.68 -6.13 1.58
C ILE A 83 3.91 -5.33 1.16
N ASP A 84 4.43 -5.64 -0.03
CA ASP A 84 5.39 -4.81 -0.75
C ASP A 84 4.70 -4.10 -1.94
N PRO A 85 4.52 -2.77 -1.88
CA PRO A 85 3.94 -1.96 -2.95
C PRO A 85 4.64 -2.08 -4.31
N ALA A 86 5.94 -2.37 -4.31
CA ALA A 86 6.77 -2.43 -5.51
C ALA A 86 6.83 -3.84 -6.13
N GLN A 87 6.15 -4.81 -5.55
CA GLN A 87 6.07 -6.18 -6.06
C GLN A 87 4.70 -6.43 -6.70
N PRO A 88 4.59 -7.39 -7.64
CA PRO A 88 3.30 -7.82 -8.15
C PRO A 88 2.39 -8.35 -7.04
N GLY A 89 1.09 -8.20 -7.26
CA GLY A 89 0.08 -8.61 -6.32
C GLY A 89 -1.29 -8.68 -6.94
N TYR A 90 -2.28 -9.06 -6.15
CA TYR A 90 -3.64 -9.27 -6.63
C TYR A 90 -4.68 -8.83 -5.60
N LEU A 91 -5.81 -8.34 -6.12
CA LEU A 91 -7.06 -8.18 -5.37
C LEU A 91 -7.82 -9.50 -5.48
N TYR A 92 -8.39 -9.97 -4.37
CA TYR A 92 -9.20 -11.18 -4.36
C TYR A 92 -10.51 -10.98 -3.60
N LEU A 93 -11.51 -11.77 -4.00
CA LEU A 93 -12.73 -11.99 -3.24
C LEU A 93 -12.78 -13.44 -2.77
N VAL A 94 -13.12 -13.63 -1.51
CA VAL A 94 -13.35 -14.94 -0.91
C VAL A 94 -14.69 -14.98 -0.17
N VAL A 95 -15.36 -16.11 -0.21
CA VAL A 95 -16.60 -16.36 0.52
C VAL A 95 -16.42 -17.46 1.55
N HIS A 96 -17.10 -17.36 2.69
CA HIS A 96 -17.16 -18.40 3.70
C HIS A 96 -18.59 -18.93 3.82
N ASP A 97 -18.86 -20.11 3.29
CA ASP A 97 -20.21 -20.67 3.20
C ASP A 97 -20.87 -20.83 4.58
N GLY A 98 -20.14 -21.31 5.60
CA GLY A 98 -20.70 -21.52 6.93
C GLY A 98 -21.10 -20.24 7.68
N HIS A 99 -20.53 -19.10 7.30
CA HIS A 99 -20.81 -17.80 7.94
C HIS A 99 -21.58 -16.86 7.02
N GLN A 100 -21.78 -17.26 5.76
CA GLN A 100 -22.37 -16.42 4.72
C GLN A 100 -21.67 -15.06 4.61
N VAL A 101 -20.33 -15.05 4.67
CA VAL A 101 -19.50 -13.84 4.65
C VAL A 101 -18.76 -13.72 3.34
N LEU A 102 -18.82 -12.54 2.73
CA LEU A 102 -17.94 -12.07 1.69
C LEU A 102 -16.78 -11.29 2.30
N LYS A 103 -15.56 -11.59 1.86
CA LYS A 103 -14.37 -10.83 2.20
C LYS A 103 -13.60 -10.46 0.95
N TRP A 104 -13.08 -9.24 0.95
CA TRP A 104 -12.09 -8.78 -0.02
C TRP A 104 -10.74 -8.58 0.66
N GLY A 105 -9.68 -8.57 -0.14
CA GLY A 105 -8.35 -8.26 0.34
C GLY A 105 -7.34 -8.22 -0.79
N ILE A 106 -6.16 -7.73 -0.46
CA ILE A 106 -5.01 -7.73 -1.37
C ILE A 106 -3.86 -8.57 -0.79
N ALA A 107 -3.05 -9.11 -1.69
CA ALA A 107 -1.86 -9.89 -1.35
C ALA A 107 -0.80 -9.79 -2.46
N ASN A 108 0.47 -9.91 -2.09
CA ASN A 108 1.53 -10.22 -3.06
C ASN A 108 1.47 -11.69 -3.48
N LEU A 109 2.21 -12.05 -4.54
CA LEU A 109 2.08 -13.32 -5.29
C LEU A 109 2.14 -14.62 -4.47
N GLU A 110 2.74 -14.64 -3.28
CA GLU A 110 2.80 -15.85 -2.45
C GLU A 110 2.39 -15.58 -0.98
N GLN A 111 1.61 -16.53 -0.45
CA GLN A 111 1.31 -16.82 0.97
C GLN A 111 -0.01 -16.37 1.62
N ARG A 112 -0.86 -15.52 1.03
CA ARG A 112 -2.07 -15.04 1.76
C ARG A 112 -3.38 -15.80 1.51
N VAL A 113 -3.66 -16.20 0.26
CA VAL A 113 -4.92 -16.90 -0.07
C VAL A 113 -4.93 -18.34 0.41
N SER A 114 -3.80 -19.06 0.32
CA SER A 114 -3.69 -20.46 0.79
C SER A 114 -4.07 -20.61 2.27
N GLN A 115 -3.74 -19.62 3.10
CA GLN A 115 -4.10 -19.60 4.52
C GLN A 115 -5.62 -19.45 4.74
N HIS A 116 -6.33 -18.70 3.89
CA HIS A 116 -7.79 -18.57 3.98
C HIS A 116 -8.50 -19.81 3.42
N VAL A 117 -7.99 -20.38 2.33
CA VAL A 117 -8.53 -21.63 1.74
C VAL A 117 -8.52 -22.77 2.76
N SER A 118 -7.48 -22.88 3.59
CA SER A 118 -7.42 -23.86 4.68
C SER A 118 -8.45 -23.67 5.81
N GLN A 119 -9.19 -22.55 5.82
CA GLN A 119 -10.19 -22.20 6.83
C GLN A 119 -11.61 -22.17 6.26
N GLY A 120 -11.86 -22.85 5.13
CA GLY A 120 -13.19 -22.92 4.51
C GLY A 120 -13.56 -21.72 3.65
N TRP A 121 -12.61 -20.83 3.34
CA TRP A 121 -12.83 -19.74 2.40
C TRP A 121 -12.64 -20.21 0.95
N LYS A 122 -13.59 -19.88 0.08
CA LYS A 122 -13.53 -20.16 -1.36
C LYS A 122 -13.21 -18.88 -2.11
N GLN A 123 -12.14 -18.86 -2.90
CA GLN A 123 -11.85 -17.73 -3.80
C GLN A 123 -12.86 -17.71 -4.93
N VAL A 124 -13.52 -16.56 -5.13
CA VAL A 124 -14.57 -16.37 -6.15
C VAL A 124 -14.20 -15.34 -7.22
N ALA A 125 -13.13 -14.57 -6.98
CA ALA A 125 -12.58 -13.60 -7.93
C ALA A 125 -11.12 -13.29 -7.61
N ARG A 126 -10.33 -12.96 -8.63
CA ARG A 126 -8.95 -12.48 -8.53
C ARG A 126 -8.64 -11.52 -9.68
N TRP A 127 -8.04 -10.37 -9.39
CA TRP A 127 -7.48 -9.45 -10.38
C TRP A 127 -6.00 -9.28 -10.11
N ASP A 128 -5.16 -9.60 -11.09
CA ASP A 128 -3.70 -9.47 -11.00
C ASP A 128 -3.23 -8.06 -11.41
N PHE A 129 -2.20 -7.57 -10.72
CA PHE A 129 -1.57 -6.29 -10.96
C PHE A 129 -0.05 -6.46 -11.01
N GLU A 130 0.59 -5.72 -11.94
CA GLU A 130 2.05 -5.70 -12.06
C GLU A 130 2.72 -5.14 -10.80
N LEU A 131 2.07 -4.16 -10.15
CA LEU A 131 2.54 -3.56 -8.90
C LEU A 131 1.39 -3.44 -7.90
N THR A 132 1.63 -3.87 -6.66
CA THR A 132 0.61 -3.89 -5.60
C THR A 132 0.17 -2.49 -5.17
N ARG A 133 0.99 -1.46 -5.43
CA ARG A 133 0.60 -0.07 -5.23
C ARG A 133 -0.69 0.31 -5.99
N ASP A 134 -0.92 -0.32 -7.15
CA ASP A 134 -2.11 -0.08 -7.96
C ASP A 134 -3.34 -0.80 -7.36
N ALA A 135 -3.12 -1.93 -6.69
CA ALA A 135 -4.19 -2.76 -6.11
C ALA A 135 -4.74 -2.22 -4.79
N TRP A 136 -3.93 -1.52 -3.98
CA TRP A 136 -4.30 -1.21 -2.60
C TRP A 136 -5.35 -0.11 -2.47
N ALA A 137 -5.35 0.86 -3.39
CA ALA A 137 -6.42 1.86 -3.44
C ALA A 137 -7.80 1.18 -3.52
N PHE A 138 -7.89 -0.01 -4.11
CA PHE A 138 -9.15 -0.75 -4.20
C PHE A 138 -9.62 -1.31 -2.86
N GLU A 139 -8.76 -1.85 -1.99
CA GLU A 139 -9.22 -2.39 -0.68
C GLU A 139 -9.93 -1.29 0.13
N ARG A 140 -9.35 -0.09 0.15
CA ARG A 140 -9.95 1.09 0.81
C ARG A 140 -11.18 1.61 0.08
N GLN A 141 -11.15 1.72 -1.26
CA GLN A 141 -12.30 2.20 -2.03
C GLN A 141 -13.49 1.25 -1.93
N ILE A 142 -13.28 -0.06 -2.01
CA ILE A 142 -14.29 -1.08 -1.78
C ILE A 142 -14.87 -0.92 -0.38
N LYS A 143 -14.00 -0.79 0.64
CA LYS A 143 -14.46 -0.57 2.01
C LYS A 143 -15.29 0.70 2.13
N ALA A 144 -14.83 1.83 1.61
CA ALA A 144 -15.55 3.10 1.66
C ALA A 144 -16.91 2.98 0.97
N TRP A 145 -16.97 2.35 -0.20
CA TRP A 145 -18.20 2.13 -0.96
C TRP A 145 -19.19 1.21 -0.25
N VAL A 146 -18.74 0.05 0.27
CA VAL A 146 -19.59 -0.87 1.04
C VAL A 146 -20.12 -0.19 2.30
N ARG A 147 -19.27 0.52 3.05
CA ARG A 147 -19.70 1.22 4.28
C ARG A 147 -20.59 2.42 3.98
N GLY A 148 -20.38 3.11 2.87
CA GLY A 148 -21.24 4.20 2.40
C GLY A 148 -22.68 3.77 2.10
N GLN A 149 -22.89 2.47 1.85
CA GLN A 149 -24.22 1.87 1.69
C GLN A 149 -24.86 1.47 3.03
N GLY A 150 -24.24 1.77 4.17
CA GLY A 150 -24.74 1.41 5.50
C GLY A 150 -24.48 -0.05 5.90
N ILE A 151 -23.75 -0.81 5.09
CA ILE A 151 -23.48 -2.24 5.33
C ILE A 151 -22.43 -2.39 6.43
N PRO A 152 -22.71 -3.11 7.54
CA PRO A 152 -21.77 -3.27 8.65
C PRO A 152 -20.69 -4.33 8.37
N ARG A 153 -19.72 -4.44 9.28
CA ARG A 153 -18.73 -5.54 9.25
C ARG A 153 -19.43 -6.82 9.67
N ALA A 154 -19.25 -7.89 8.92
CA ALA A 154 -19.90 -9.17 9.20
C ALA A 154 -19.23 -9.95 10.33
N LEU A 155 -17.91 -9.82 10.46
CA LEU A 155 -17.13 -10.54 11.47
C LEU A 155 -16.54 -9.58 12.51
N ARG A 156 -16.43 -10.08 13.74
CA ARG A 156 -15.68 -9.45 14.84
C ARG A 156 -14.22 -9.92 14.83
N ALA A 157 -13.35 -9.17 15.50
CA ALA A 157 -11.92 -9.45 15.52
C ALA A 157 -11.56 -10.81 16.14
N ASP A 158 -12.33 -11.27 17.13
CA ASP A 158 -12.22 -12.56 17.82
C ASP A 158 -12.65 -13.75 16.96
N GLN A 159 -13.45 -13.51 15.91
CA GLN A 159 -13.89 -14.54 14.96
C GLN A 159 -12.87 -14.78 13.83
N MET A 160 -11.76 -14.02 13.78
CA MET A 160 -10.73 -14.17 12.76
C MET A 160 -9.32 -14.30 13.36
N LYS A 161 -8.75 -15.50 13.32
CA LYS A 161 -7.42 -15.84 13.87
C LYS A 161 -6.27 -14.97 13.34
N TYR A 162 -6.38 -14.42 12.12
CA TYR A 162 -5.33 -13.63 11.46
C TYR A 162 -5.76 -12.19 11.11
N GLY A 163 -6.83 -11.68 11.72
CA GLY A 163 -7.34 -10.32 11.47
C GLY A 163 -8.07 -10.16 10.12
N GLY A 164 -8.32 -8.92 9.68
CA GLY A 164 -8.99 -8.63 8.40
C GLY A 164 -10.53 -8.59 8.46
N HIS A 165 -11.10 -8.41 9.65
CA HIS A 165 -12.54 -8.31 9.87
C HIS A 165 -13.16 -7.02 9.29
N THR A 166 -12.34 -5.99 9.05
CA THR A 166 -12.74 -4.69 8.50
C THR A 166 -13.23 -4.77 7.05
N GLU A 167 -12.72 -5.75 6.30
CA GLU A 167 -12.99 -6.00 4.88
C GLU A 167 -13.98 -7.15 4.67
N THR A 168 -15.02 -7.21 5.51
CA THR A 168 -16.05 -8.27 5.47
C THR A 168 -17.45 -7.68 5.34
N ALA A 169 -18.36 -8.39 4.68
CA ALA A 169 -19.79 -8.09 4.61
C ALA A 169 -20.60 -9.40 4.54
N LEU A 170 -21.86 -9.38 4.97
CA LEU A 170 -22.72 -10.54 4.82
C LEU A 170 -23.15 -10.65 3.36
N LEU A 171 -23.24 -11.89 2.85
CA LEU A 171 -23.73 -12.16 1.50
C LEU A 171 -25.20 -11.75 1.31
N THR A 172 -25.95 -11.59 2.40
CA THR A 172 -27.32 -11.05 2.40
C THR A 172 -27.38 -9.55 2.15
N ASP A 173 -26.31 -8.82 2.51
CA ASP A 173 -26.27 -7.36 2.41
C ASP A 173 -25.62 -6.92 1.10
N ILE A 174 -24.67 -7.71 0.58
CA ILE A 174 -24.00 -7.46 -0.70
C ILE A 174 -23.59 -8.76 -1.37
N SER A 175 -23.96 -8.90 -2.64
CA SER A 175 -23.61 -10.09 -3.42
C SER A 175 -22.19 -10.03 -3.97
N VAL A 176 -21.63 -11.20 -4.30
CA VAL A 176 -20.36 -11.30 -5.04
C VAL A 176 -20.45 -10.55 -6.38
N ALA A 177 -21.60 -10.60 -7.05
CA ALA A 177 -21.81 -9.95 -8.34
C ALA A 177 -21.78 -8.41 -8.24
N ASP A 178 -22.35 -7.83 -7.18
CA ASP A 178 -22.32 -6.39 -6.95
C ASP A 178 -20.87 -5.91 -6.72
N LEU A 179 -20.14 -6.64 -5.88
CA LEU A 179 -18.75 -6.31 -5.57
C LEU A 179 -17.84 -6.47 -6.80
N LYS A 180 -18.04 -7.53 -7.61
CA LYS A 180 -17.33 -7.71 -8.89
C LYS A 180 -17.56 -6.55 -9.84
N ARG A 181 -18.82 -6.17 -10.08
CA ARG A 181 -19.17 -5.04 -10.97
C ARG A 181 -18.55 -3.73 -10.49
N TYR A 182 -18.53 -3.49 -9.19
CA TYR A 182 -17.87 -2.32 -8.63
C TYR A 182 -16.35 -2.34 -8.88
N VAL A 183 -15.69 -3.47 -8.64
CA VAL A 183 -14.25 -3.62 -8.93
C VAL A 183 -13.94 -3.46 -10.42
N GLU A 184 -14.74 -4.05 -11.30
CA GLU A 184 -14.62 -3.90 -12.75
C GLU A 184 -14.75 -2.43 -13.16
N SER A 185 -15.71 -1.69 -12.57
CA SER A 185 -15.89 -0.26 -12.84
C SER A 185 -14.69 0.60 -12.43
N MET A 186 -13.95 0.21 -11.38
CA MET A 186 -12.76 0.93 -10.92
C MET A 186 -11.47 0.52 -11.65
N THR A 187 -11.36 -0.75 -12.04
CA THR A 187 -10.13 -1.33 -12.60
C THR A 187 -10.12 -1.37 -14.13
N GLY A 188 -11.30 -1.37 -14.76
CA GLY A 188 -11.47 -1.67 -16.18
C GLY A 188 -11.12 -3.13 -16.55
N ARG A 189 -10.96 -4.02 -15.57
CA ARG A 189 -10.52 -5.41 -15.75
C ARG A 189 -11.64 -6.38 -15.36
N ASN A 190 -11.94 -7.32 -16.25
CA ASN A 190 -12.87 -8.43 -15.99
C ASN A 190 -12.12 -9.67 -15.47
N VAL A 191 -12.81 -10.54 -14.73
CA VAL A 191 -12.27 -11.78 -14.13
C VAL A 191 -12.93 -13.03 -14.70
#